data_AF-A0A1J3CP67-F1
#
_entry.id   AF-A0A1J3CP67-F1
#
_cell.length_a   1.000
_cell.length_b   1.000
_cell.length_c   1.000
_cell.angle_alpha   90.00
_cell.angle_beta   90.00
_cell.angle_gamma   90.00
#
_symmetry.space_group_name_H-M   'P 1'
#
loop_
_entity.id
_entity.type
_entity.pdbx_description
1 polymer ?
#
loop_
_entity_poly.entity_id
_entity_poly.type
_entity_poly.pdbx_seq_one_letter_code
_entity_poly.pdbx_strand_id
1 'polypeptide(L)'
;DQQEVVQQLHKVLRPFLLRRLKSDVEKGLPPKKETILKVGMSQMQKQYYKALLQKDLEVINGGGERKRLLNIAMQLRKCCNHPYLFQGAEPGPPYTTGDHLVTNAGKMVLLDKLLPKLKERDSRVLIFSQMTRLLDILEDYLMYR
;
A
#
# COMPACT_ATOMS: atom_id res chain seq x y z
N ASP A 1 -23.27 22.91 -22.52
CA ASP A 1 -23.70 22.89 -21.11
C ASP A 1 -22.57 22.62 -20.10
N GLN A 2 -22.06 21.39 -19.87
CA GLN A 2 -21.03 21.18 -18.82
C GLN A 2 -19.69 21.90 -19.05
N GLN A 3 -19.20 21.95 -20.29
CA GLN A 3 -17.92 22.61 -20.60
C GLN A 3 -17.99 24.13 -20.40
N GLU A 4 -19.14 24.76 -20.69
CA GLU A 4 -19.34 26.19 -20.47
C GLU A 4 -19.40 26.53 -18.98
N VAL A 5 -20.07 25.70 -18.18
CA VAL A 5 -20.11 25.85 -16.72
C VAL A 5 -18.69 25.76 -16.13
N VAL A 6 -17.87 24.81 -16.59
CA VAL A 6 -16.46 24.69 -16.16
C VAL A 6 -15.66 25.94 -16.52
N GLN A 7 -15.83 26.49 -17.71
CA GLN A 7 -15.14 27.73 -18.11
C GLN A 7 -15.57 28.95 -17.31
N GLN A 8 -16.87 29.08 -17.00
CA GLN A 8 -17.38 30.16 -16.15
C GLN A 8 -16.81 30.06 -14.73
N LEU A 9 -16.77 28.86 -14.15
CA LEU A 9 -16.16 28.62 -12.85
C LEU A 9 -14.67 28.98 -12.84
N HIS A 10 -13.92 28.60 -13.88
CA HIS A 10 -12.52 28.99 -14.01
C HIS A 10 -12.34 30.51 -14.03
N LYS A 11 -13.22 31.27 -14.71
CA LYS A 11 -13.17 32.74 -14.73
C LYS A 11 -13.42 33.34 -13.35
N VAL A 12 -14.41 32.83 -12.62
CA VAL A 12 -14.75 33.30 -11.27
C VAL A 12 -13.63 32.99 -10.27
N LEU A 13 -13.02 31.81 -10.36
CA LEU A 13 -11.97 31.37 -9.43
C LEU A 13 -10.58 31.95 -9.73
N ARG A 14 -10.28 32.33 -10.97
CA ARG A 14 -8.95 32.81 -11.41
C ARG A 14 -8.34 33.94 -10.55
N PRO A 15 -9.07 34.99 -10.13
CA PRO A 15 -8.50 36.02 -9.26
C PRO A 15 -8.22 35.54 -7.83
N PHE A 16 -8.85 34.45 -7.38
CA PHE A 16 -8.73 33.93 -6.01
C PHE A 16 -7.80 32.71 -5.90
N LEU A 17 -7.51 32.02 -7.01
CA LEU A 17 -6.78 30.77 -7.01
C LEU A 17 -5.66 30.75 -8.04
N LEU A 18 -4.42 30.71 -7.55
CA LEU A 18 -3.24 30.48 -8.36
C LEU A 18 -2.96 28.98 -8.45
N ARG A 19 -3.10 28.42 -9.65
CA ARG A 19 -2.73 27.03 -9.97
C ARG A 19 -1.75 27.02 -11.14
N ARG A 20 -0.63 26.33 -10.98
CA ARG A 20 0.38 26.11 -12.03
C ARG A 20 0.68 24.62 -12.13
N LEU A 21 0.82 24.08 -13.34
CA LEU A 21 1.31 22.72 -13.52
C LEU A 21 2.85 22.73 -13.58
N LYS A 22 3.49 21.65 -13.14
CA LYS A 22 4.96 21.54 -13.23
C LYS A 22 5.45 21.67 -14.67
N SER A 23 4.69 21.15 -15.63
CA SER A 23 4.93 21.29 -17.07
C SER A 23 4.96 22.74 -17.56
N ASP A 24 4.22 23.63 -16.90
CA ASP A 24 4.09 25.02 -17.33
C ASP A 24 5.23 25.89 -16.78
N VAL A 25 5.94 25.39 -15.77
CA VAL A 25 6.94 26.15 -14.99
C VAL A 25 8.36 25.62 -15.19
N GLU A 26 8.54 24.29 -15.20
CA GLU A 26 9.86 23.66 -15.25
C GLU A 26 9.93 22.67 -16.43
N LYS A 27 10.63 23.08 -17.50
CA LYS A 27 10.76 22.29 -18.73
C LYS A 27 11.88 21.26 -18.68
N GLY A 28 12.81 21.37 -17.73
CA GLY A 28 13.92 20.43 -17.55
C GLY A 28 13.56 19.20 -16.72
N LEU A 29 12.40 19.18 -16.07
CA LEU A 29 11.99 18.07 -15.22
C LEU A 29 11.57 16.85 -16.07
N PRO A 30 12.20 15.68 -15.91
CA PRO A 30 11.77 14.48 -16.60
C PRO A 30 10.31 14.10 -16.26
N PRO A 31 9.57 13.51 -17.21
CA PRO A 31 8.19 13.11 -16.95
C PRO A 31 8.12 12.04 -15.85
N LYS A 32 7.13 12.17 -14.96
CA LYS A 32 6.84 11.17 -13.93
C LYS A 32 6.35 9.88 -14.60
N LYS A 33 7.12 8.79 -14.49
CA LYS A 33 6.67 7.45 -14.89
C LYS A 33 5.98 6.78 -13.72
N GLU A 34 4.75 6.32 -13.93
CA GLU A 34 3.96 5.60 -12.94
C GLU A 34 3.80 4.15 -13.40
N THR A 35 4.09 3.19 -12.51
CA THR A 35 4.03 1.77 -12.84
C THR A 35 3.39 1.02 -11.69
N ILE A 36 2.34 0.26 -11.99
CA ILE A 36 1.61 -0.54 -11.02
C ILE A 36 2.10 -1.97 -11.10
N LEU A 37 2.85 -2.41 -10.09
CA LEU A 37 3.33 -3.78 -9.98
C LEU A 37 2.26 -4.64 -9.29
N LYS A 38 1.69 -5.60 -10.03
CA LYS A 38 0.73 -6.57 -9.48
C LYS A 38 1.49 -7.68 -8.77
N VAL A 39 1.11 -7.96 -7.52
CA VAL A 39 1.80 -8.92 -6.65
C VAL A 39 0.83 -9.96 -6.14
N GLY A 40 1.24 -11.23 -6.18
CA GLY A 40 0.48 -12.32 -5.58
C GLY A 40 0.59 -12.36 -4.06
N MET A 41 -0.35 -13.03 -3.41
CA MET A 41 -0.29 -13.28 -1.96
C MET A 41 0.60 -14.49 -1.65
N SER A 42 1.33 -14.42 -0.54
CA SER A 42 2.03 -15.58 0.03
C SER A 42 1.04 -16.65 0.50
N GLN A 43 1.54 -17.84 0.83
CA GLN A 43 0.70 -18.92 1.35
C GLN A 43 0.01 -18.53 2.67
N MET A 44 0.76 -17.91 3.59
CA MET A 44 0.24 -17.44 4.87
C MET A 44 -0.81 -16.33 4.68
N GLN A 45 -0.55 -15.38 3.78
CA GLN A 45 -1.53 -14.34 3.43
C GLN A 45 -2.84 -14.96 2.91
N LYS A 46 -2.76 -15.96 2.01
CA LYS A 46 -3.97 -16.65 1.50
C LYS A 46 -4.75 -17.33 2.61
N GLN A 47 -4.07 -17.97 3.57
CA GLN A 47 -4.72 -18.61 4.72
C GLN A 47 -5.47 -17.59 5.58
N TYR A 48 -4.81 -16.50 5.98
CA TYR A 48 -5.44 -15.42 6.75
C TYR A 48 -6.60 -14.76 5.99
N TYR A 49 -6.42 -14.52 4.69
CA TYR A 49 -7.45 -13.90 3.86
C TYR A 49 -8.72 -14.77 3.80
N LYS A 50 -8.56 -16.08 3.59
CA LYS A 50 -9.70 -17.03 3.63
C LYS A 50 -10.37 -17.05 5.00
N ALA A 51 -9.60 -17.13 6.08
CA ALA A 51 -10.13 -17.15 7.44
C ALA A 51 -10.93 -15.89 7.78
N LEU A 52 -10.44 -14.70 7.36
CA LEU A 52 -11.12 -13.43 7.55
C LEU A 52 -12.46 -13.37 6.80
N LEU A 53 -12.52 -13.88 5.58
CA LEU A 53 -13.76 -13.93 4.82
C LEU A 53 -14.76 -14.93 5.41
N GLN A 54 -14.27 -16.09 5.87
CA GLN A 54 -15.13 -17.13 6.43
C GLN A 54 -15.82 -16.69 7.72
N LYS A 55 -15.12 -15.94 8.59
CA LYS A 55 -15.65 -15.46 9.86
C LYS A 55 -16.88 -14.56 9.72
N ASP A 56 -17.01 -13.85 8.62
CA ASP A 56 -18.06 -12.85 8.38
C ASP A 56 -18.86 -13.12 7.09
N LEU A 57 -18.92 -14.38 6.64
CA LEU A 57 -19.58 -14.82 5.39
C LEU A 57 -21.03 -14.32 5.27
N GLU A 58 -21.82 -14.41 6.35
CA GLU A 58 -23.22 -13.96 6.38
C GLU A 58 -23.37 -12.46 6.14
N VAL A 59 -22.46 -11.66 6.70
CA VAL A 59 -22.44 -10.20 6.60
C VAL A 59 -22.05 -9.75 5.20
N ILE A 60 -21.09 -10.46 4.60
CA ILE A 60 -20.59 -10.19 3.26
C ILE A 60 -21.67 -10.52 2.22
N ASN A 61 -22.37 -11.65 2.37
CA ASN A 61 -23.36 -12.12 1.41
C ASN A 61 -24.75 -11.49 1.62
N GLY A 62 -25.15 -11.26 2.87
CA GLY A 62 -26.49 -10.80 3.24
C GLY A 62 -26.64 -9.29 3.42
N GLY A 63 -25.55 -8.53 3.31
CA GLY A 63 -25.55 -7.08 3.56
C GLY A 63 -25.59 -6.75 5.05
N GLY A 64 -24.42 -6.54 5.65
CA GLY A 64 -24.31 -6.16 7.06
C GLY A 64 -24.14 -4.66 7.31
N GLU A 65 -24.09 -4.30 8.60
CA GLU A 65 -23.83 -2.93 9.04
C GLU A 65 -22.55 -2.36 8.39
N ARG A 66 -22.64 -1.15 7.83
CA ARG A 66 -21.53 -0.47 7.13
C ARG A 66 -20.24 -0.46 7.95
N LYS A 67 -20.31 -0.23 9.27
CA LYS A 67 -19.14 -0.23 10.16
C LYS A 67 -18.44 -1.59 10.20
N ARG A 68 -19.20 -2.69 10.26
CA ARG A 68 -18.67 -4.06 10.25
C ARG A 68 -17.99 -4.38 8.92
N LEU A 69 -18.60 -4.00 7.80
CA LEU A 69 -17.99 -4.16 6.47
C LEU A 69 -16.68 -3.37 6.33
N LEU A 70 -16.62 -2.13 6.84
CA LEU A 70 -15.40 -1.33 6.86
C LEU A 70 -14.28 -1.97 7.70
N ASN A 71 -14.64 -2.59 8.83
CA ASN A 71 -13.67 -3.32 9.66
C ASN A 71 -13.12 -4.55 8.93
N ILE A 72 -13.96 -5.31 8.22
CA ILE A 72 -13.52 -6.43 7.39
C ILE A 72 -12.55 -5.93 6.31
N ALA A 73 -12.92 -4.88 5.58
CA ALA A 73 -12.06 -4.27 4.57
C ALA A 73 -10.70 -3.83 5.15
N MET A 74 -10.69 -3.29 6.37
CA MET A 74 -9.45 -2.93 7.06
C MET A 74 -8.57 -4.16 7.38
N GLN A 75 -9.16 -5.26 7.85
CA GLN A 75 -8.38 -6.49 8.09
C GLN A 75 -7.85 -7.09 6.79
N LEU A 76 -8.65 -7.09 5.72
CA LEU A 76 -8.19 -7.53 4.39
C LEU A 76 -7.02 -6.67 3.89
N ARG A 77 -7.07 -5.34 4.09
CA ARG A 77 -5.95 -4.43 3.79
C ARG A 77 -4.69 -4.77 4.60
N LYS A 78 -4.82 -5.08 5.90
CA LYS A 78 -3.69 -5.53 6.73
C LYS A 78 -3.07 -6.82 6.17
N CYS A 79 -3.91 -7.82 5.87
CA CYS A 79 -3.48 -9.09 5.30
C CYS A 79 -2.71 -8.92 3.99
N CYS A 80 -3.19 -8.06 3.09
CA CYS A 80 -2.52 -7.75 1.83
C CYS A 80 -1.19 -6.99 1.99
N ASN A 81 -0.95 -6.35 3.14
CA ASN A 81 0.31 -5.69 3.45
C ASN A 81 1.31 -6.68 4.05
N HIS A 82 1.01 -7.23 5.22
CA HIS A 82 1.88 -8.20 5.91
C HIS A 82 1.08 -9.00 6.95
N PRO A 83 1.20 -10.35 7.03
CA PRO A 83 0.51 -11.16 8.04
C PRO A 83 0.85 -10.78 9.48
N TYR A 84 2.07 -10.33 9.77
CA TYR A 84 2.50 -9.97 11.14
C TYR A 84 1.82 -8.70 11.70
N LEU A 85 0.99 -8.03 10.91
CA LEU A 85 0.06 -7.03 11.42
C LEU A 85 -1.08 -7.65 12.27
N PHE A 86 -1.25 -8.97 12.22
CA PHE A 86 -2.11 -9.74 13.12
C PHE A 86 -1.31 -10.30 14.29
N GLN A 87 -1.86 -10.16 15.49
CA GLN A 87 -1.26 -10.70 16.70
C GLN A 87 -1.18 -12.23 16.62
N GLY A 88 -0.05 -12.81 17.02
CA GLY A 88 0.18 -14.25 16.99
C GLY A 88 0.44 -14.84 15.60
N ALA A 89 0.50 -14.02 14.55
CA ALA A 89 0.87 -14.47 13.21
C ALA A 89 2.38 -14.72 13.10
N GLU A 90 3.19 -13.93 13.78
CA GLU A 90 4.63 -14.08 13.78
C GLU A 90 5.06 -15.27 14.66
N PRO A 91 5.90 -16.18 14.16
CA PRO A 91 6.38 -17.32 14.94
C PRO A 91 7.25 -16.83 16.10
N GLY A 92 6.96 -17.33 17.30
CA GLY A 92 7.68 -16.98 18.52
C GLY A 92 6.77 -17.01 19.75
N PRO A 93 7.32 -16.73 20.94
CA PRO A 93 8.73 -16.36 21.21
C PRO A 93 9.76 -17.49 20.99
N PRO A 94 11.05 -17.16 20.71
CA PRO A 94 11.58 -15.81 20.52
C PRO A 94 11.26 -15.26 19.12
N TYR A 95 10.96 -13.96 19.05
CA TYR A 95 10.83 -13.26 17.76
C TYR A 95 12.21 -12.96 17.20
N THR A 96 12.47 -13.40 15.98
CA THR A 96 13.77 -13.24 15.32
C THR A 96 13.57 -12.55 13.99
N THR A 97 14.48 -11.67 13.59
CA THR A 97 14.48 -11.14 12.23
C THR A 97 15.12 -12.15 11.29
N GLY A 98 14.45 -12.47 10.19
CA GLY A 98 14.95 -13.43 9.21
C GLY A 98 14.13 -13.50 7.93
N ASP A 99 14.47 -14.45 7.07
CA ASP A 99 13.85 -14.59 5.74
C ASP A 99 12.32 -14.82 5.78
N HIS A 100 11.77 -15.26 6.91
CA HIS A 100 10.33 -15.39 7.10
C HIS A 100 9.59 -14.04 7.04
N LEU A 101 10.26 -12.92 7.35
CA LEU A 101 9.72 -11.57 7.21
C LEU A 101 9.49 -11.21 5.72
N VAL A 102 10.30 -11.77 4.83
CA VAL A 102 10.18 -11.56 3.39
C VAL A 102 9.21 -12.58 2.78
N THR A 103 9.42 -13.87 3.04
CA THR A 103 8.70 -14.96 2.35
C THR A 103 7.22 -15.02 2.72
N ASN A 104 6.83 -14.53 3.91
CA ASN A 104 5.44 -14.52 4.34
C ASN A 104 4.60 -13.37 3.77
N ALA A 105 5.18 -12.44 3.00
CA ALA A 105 4.41 -11.39 2.35
C ALA A 105 4.85 -11.17 0.90
N GLY A 106 3.92 -11.31 -0.05
CA GLY A 106 4.25 -11.18 -1.47
C GLY A 106 4.85 -9.81 -1.84
N LYS A 107 4.38 -8.73 -1.22
CA LYS A 107 4.96 -7.39 -1.41
C LYS A 107 6.41 -7.32 -0.94
N MET A 108 6.73 -7.97 0.18
CA MET A 108 8.11 -8.02 0.69
C MET A 108 9.01 -8.82 -0.24
N VAL A 109 8.56 -9.96 -0.77
CA VAL A 109 9.31 -10.72 -1.79
C VAL A 109 9.65 -9.87 -3.02
N LEU A 110 8.71 -9.05 -3.49
CA LEU A 110 8.98 -8.16 -4.62
C LEU A 110 9.94 -7.02 -4.23
N LEU A 111 9.74 -6.41 -3.07
CA LEU A 111 10.57 -5.34 -2.55
C LEU A 111 12.03 -5.78 -2.39
N ASP A 112 12.23 -6.99 -1.86
CA ASP A 112 13.53 -7.65 -1.67
C ASP A 112 14.29 -7.87 -2.98
N LYS A 113 13.57 -8.08 -4.09
CA LYS A 113 14.17 -8.16 -5.42
C LYS A 113 14.41 -6.80 -6.07
N LEU A 114 13.65 -5.77 -5.67
CA LEU A 114 13.66 -4.46 -6.30
C LEU A 114 14.73 -3.55 -5.70
N LEU A 115 14.82 -3.48 -4.37
CA LEU A 115 15.73 -2.56 -3.68
C LEU A 115 17.22 -2.79 -4.04
N PRO A 116 17.75 -4.03 -4.11
CA PRO A 116 19.14 -4.25 -4.50
C PRO A 116 19.44 -3.73 -5.91
N LYS A 117 18.53 -3.94 -6.87
CA LYS A 117 18.68 -3.46 -8.26
C LYS A 117 18.64 -1.93 -8.36
N LEU A 118 17.88 -1.27 -7.49
CA LEU A 118 17.84 0.19 -7.42
C LEU A 118 19.10 0.74 -6.76
N LYS A 119 19.60 0.08 -5.71
CA LYS A 119 20.85 0.44 -5.02
C LYS A 119 22.06 0.30 -5.94
N GLU A 120 22.14 -0.77 -6.74
CA GLU A 120 23.18 -0.97 -7.75
C GLU A 120 23.21 0.15 -8.80
N ARG A 121 22.06 0.76 -9.10
CA ARG A 121 21.91 1.90 -10.01
C ARG A 121 22.04 3.25 -9.32
N ASP A 122 22.53 3.29 -8.09
CA ASP A 122 22.67 4.49 -7.26
C ASP A 122 21.34 5.30 -7.11
N SER A 123 20.22 4.60 -7.08
CA SER A 123 18.89 5.20 -6.89
C SER A 123 18.51 5.28 -5.42
N ARG A 124 17.88 6.38 -5.01
CA ARG A 124 17.30 6.55 -3.67
C ARG A 124 15.79 6.34 -3.70
N VAL A 125 15.27 5.61 -2.71
CA VAL A 125 13.87 5.16 -2.67
C VAL A 125 13.16 5.78 -1.48
N LEU A 126 11.96 6.30 -1.72
CA LEU A 126 11.02 6.72 -0.67
C LEU A 126 9.86 5.72 -0.63
N ILE A 127 9.64 5.09 0.52
CA ILE A 127 8.56 4.12 0.74
C ILE A 127 7.47 4.77 1.58
N PHE A 128 6.24 4.72 1.11
CA PHE A 128 5.08 5.26 1.82
C PHE A 128 4.13 4.15 2.23
N SER A 129 3.62 4.22 3.46
CA SER A 129 2.59 3.33 3.99
C SER A 129 1.54 4.13 4.76
N GLN A 130 0.30 3.67 4.75
CA GLN A 130 -0.78 4.22 5.56
C GLN A 130 -0.81 3.65 7.00
N MET A 131 -0.12 2.53 7.23
CA MET A 131 -0.09 1.85 8.53
C MET A 131 1.30 2.00 9.14
N THR A 132 1.39 2.65 10.29
CA THR A 132 2.66 2.86 11.02
C THR A 132 3.31 1.52 11.41
N ARG A 133 2.51 0.56 11.90
CA ARG A 133 3.00 -0.80 12.22
C ARG A 133 3.62 -1.56 11.04
N LEU A 134 3.32 -1.17 9.80
CA LEU A 134 3.99 -1.76 8.63
C LEU A 134 5.38 -1.14 8.41
N LEU A 135 5.58 0.11 8.83
CA LEU A 135 6.89 0.76 8.79
C LEU A 135 7.85 0.09 9.77
N ASP A 136 7.38 -0.31 10.96
CA ASP A 136 8.18 -1.07 11.92
C ASP A 136 8.70 -2.39 11.29
N ILE A 137 7.82 -3.14 10.61
CA ILE A 137 8.18 -4.36 9.86
C ILE A 137 9.21 -4.05 8.75
N LEU A 138 9.06 -2.92 8.07
CA LEU A 138 10.00 -2.50 7.03
C LEU A 138 11.36 -2.09 7.62
N GLU A 139 11.38 -1.46 8.80
CA GLU A 139 12.58 -1.12 9.53
C GLU A 139 13.37 -2.38 9.90
N ASP A 140 12.71 -3.37 10.50
CA ASP A 140 13.33 -4.65 10.83
C ASP A 140 13.92 -5.34 9.59
N TYR A 141 13.16 -5.33 8.49
CA TYR A 141 13.63 -5.87 7.21
C TYR A 141 14.85 -5.12 6.66
N LEU A 142 14.87 -3.78 6.73
CA LEU A 142 15.98 -2.96 6.24
C LEU A 142 17.22 -3.06 7.13
N MET A 143 17.06 -3.30 8.42
CA MET A 143 18.16 -3.56 9.36
C MET A 143 18.78 -4.95 9.14
N TYR A 144 17.99 -5.91 8.68
CA TYR A 144 18.44 -7.28 8.37
C TYR A 144 19.18 -7.41 7.03
N ARG A 145 18.88 -6.57 6.04
CA ARG A 145 19.41 -6.67 4.66
C ARG A 145 20.61 -5.79 4.35
#